data_AF-A0A932VTX1-F1
#
_entry.id   AF-A0A932VTX1-F1
#
_cell.length_a   1.000
_cell.length_b   1.000
_cell.length_c   1.000
_cell.angle_alpha   90.00
_cell.angle_beta   90.00
_cell.angle_gamma   90.00
#
_symmetry.space_group_name_H-M   'P 1'
#
loop_
_entity.id
_entity.type
_entity.pdbx_description
1 polymer ?
#
loop_
_entity_poly.entity_id
_entity_poly.type
_entity_poly.pdbx_seq_one_letter_code
_entity_poly.pdbx_strand_id
1 'polypeptide(L)'
;MITINKKLFLNIFVFVGFFAPFLHTLAGTITSPHKYAWSNNIGYINFGGVTVNDKTLSGYAWSTNKGFIKFNPVQGGVFNDGAGKLSGFAWGEQLGWINFSNVVI
;
A
#
# COMPACT_ATOMS: atom_id res chain seq x y z
N MET A 1 -63.18 12.31 -36.40
CA MET A 1 -62.57 10.98 -36.13
C MET A 1 -61.05 11.16 -36.13
N ILE A 2 -60.45 11.33 -34.94
CA ILE A 2 -59.00 11.56 -34.77
C ILE A 2 -58.43 10.28 -34.18
N THR A 3 -57.56 9.60 -34.93
CA THR A 3 -56.92 8.35 -34.49
C THR A 3 -55.59 8.68 -33.82
N ILE A 4 -55.47 8.43 -32.51
CA ILE A 4 -54.21 8.58 -31.76
C ILE A 4 -53.41 7.27 -31.84
N ASN A 5 -52.20 7.34 -32.40
CA ASN A 5 -51.31 6.20 -32.57
C ASN A 5 -50.41 6.02 -31.32
N LYS A 6 -50.72 5.06 -30.45
CA LYS A 6 -50.04 4.82 -29.16
C LYS A 6 -48.77 3.97 -29.28
N LYS A 7 -47.81 4.37 -30.11
CA LYS A 7 -46.45 3.80 -30.05
C LYS A 7 -45.40 4.90 -29.91
N LEU A 8 -45.51 5.67 -28.83
CA LEU A 8 -44.42 6.49 -28.34
C LEU A 8 -43.46 5.55 -27.59
N PHE A 9 -42.51 4.96 -28.32
CA PHE A 9 -41.43 4.18 -27.71
C PHE A 9 -40.56 5.13 -26.87
N LEU A 10 -40.68 4.98 -25.55
CA LEU A 10 -39.86 5.65 -24.55
C LEU A 10 -38.44 5.09 -24.63
N ASN A 11 -37.52 5.80 -25.30
CA ASN A 11 -36.10 5.48 -25.23
C ASN A 11 -35.50 6.07 -23.95
N ILE A 12 -35.54 5.27 -22.88
CA ILE A 12 -34.71 5.50 -21.69
C ILE A 12 -33.26 5.18 -22.10
N PHE A 13 -32.43 6.21 -22.27
CA PHE A 13 -30.98 6.02 -22.30
C PHE A 13 -30.54 5.64 -20.88
N VAL A 14 -30.50 4.35 -20.60
CA VAL A 14 -29.87 3.79 -19.41
C VAL A 14 -28.36 3.98 -19.59
N PHE A 15 -27.77 4.96 -18.90
CA PHE A 15 -26.32 5.09 -18.77
C PHE A 15 -25.81 4.00 -17.82
N VAL A 16 -25.72 2.77 -18.30
CA VAL A 16 -25.10 1.65 -17.57
C VAL A 16 -23.80 1.29 -18.27
N GLY A 17 -22.71 1.40 -17.52
CA GLY A 17 -21.35 1.10 -17.95
C GLY A 17 -20.53 2.39 -18.01
N PHE A 18 -19.55 2.64 -17.15
CA PHE A 18 -18.60 1.71 -16.59
C PHE A 18 -17.91 2.41 -15.41
N PHE A 19 -18.56 2.47 -14.25
CA PHE A 19 -17.84 2.87 -13.03
C PHE A 19 -17.10 1.64 -12.54
N ALA A 20 -15.88 1.44 -13.04
CA ALA A 20 -14.99 0.43 -12.45
C ALA A 20 -14.87 0.78 -10.96
N PRO A 21 -15.27 -0.10 -10.02
CA PRO A 21 -14.90 0.12 -8.64
C PRO A 21 -13.38 0.00 -8.61
N PHE A 22 -12.68 1.12 -8.44
CA PHE A 22 -11.30 1.05 -7.96
C PHE A 22 -11.39 0.39 -6.58
N LEU A 23 -11.03 -0.89 -6.53
CA LEU A 23 -10.76 -1.59 -5.28
C LEU A 23 -9.53 -0.93 -4.67
N HIS A 24 -9.76 0.07 -3.82
CA HIS A 24 -8.74 0.54 -2.89
C HIS A 24 -8.66 -0.48 -1.77
N THR A 25 -7.51 -1.12 -1.61
CA THR A 25 -7.28 -1.90 -0.40
C THR A 25 -7.08 -0.93 0.76
N LEU A 26 -7.76 -1.19 1.87
CA LEU A 26 -7.50 -0.50 3.13
C LEU A 26 -6.05 -0.77 3.54
N ALA A 27 -5.45 0.20 4.24
CA ALA A 27 -4.11 0.08 4.81
C ALA A 27 -3.95 -1.27 5.52
N GLY A 28 -2.95 -2.06 5.08
CA GLY A 28 -2.64 -3.36 5.65
C GLY A 28 -1.60 -3.22 6.77
N THR A 29 -1.74 -3.99 7.85
CA THR A 29 -0.67 -4.19 8.83
C THR A 29 -0.01 -5.53 8.61
N ILE A 30 1.30 -5.62 8.90
CA ILE A 30 2.02 -6.89 8.81
C ILE A 30 1.66 -7.72 10.05
N THR A 31 0.75 -8.67 9.87
CA THR A 31 0.19 -9.47 10.96
C THR A 31 1.08 -10.66 11.33
N SER A 32 0.88 -11.15 12.55
CA SER A 32 1.46 -12.42 13.00
C SER A 32 0.89 -13.58 12.16
N PRO A 33 1.68 -14.61 11.81
CA PRO A 33 3.06 -14.86 12.24
C PRO A 33 4.16 -14.28 11.34
N HIS A 34 3.82 -13.78 10.16
CA HIS A 34 4.79 -13.46 9.09
C HIS A 34 5.38 -12.04 9.20
N LYS A 35 5.69 -11.60 10.42
CA LYS A 35 6.17 -10.24 10.70
C LYS A 35 7.67 -10.11 10.95
N TYR A 36 8.40 -11.22 10.92
CA TYR A 36 9.84 -11.23 11.22
C TYR A 36 10.67 -11.51 9.97
N ALA A 37 11.73 -10.72 9.78
CA ALA A 37 12.83 -11.10 8.90
C ALA A 37 14.10 -11.35 9.73
N TRP A 38 14.97 -12.22 9.24
CA TRP A 38 16.24 -12.55 9.90
C TRP A 38 17.43 -12.10 9.06
N SER A 39 18.46 -11.59 9.73
CA SER A 39 19.78 -11.34 9.17
C SER A 39 20.85 -11.87 10.14
N ASN A 40 21.92 -12.44 9.62
CA ASN A 40 23.08 -12.86 10.40
C ASN A 40 23.80 -11.71 11.12
N ASN A 41 23.74 -10.49 10.57
CA ASN A 41 24.45 -9.31 11.10
C ASN A 41 23.56 -8.39 11.95
N ILE A 42 22.24 -8.48 11.78
CA ILE A 42 21.24 -7.62 12.47
C ILE A 42 20.39 -8.43 13.46
N GLY A 43 20.29 -9.75 13.30
CA GLY A 43 19.35 -10.59 14.03
C GLY A 43 17.93 -10.45 13.48
N TYR A 44 16.94 -10.73 14.34
CA TYR A 44 15.53 -10.57 13.98
C TYR A 44 15.12 -9.10 13.87
N ILE A 45 14.32 -8.80 12.86
CA ILE A 45 13.68 -7.51 12.63
C ILE A 45 12.17 -7.76 12.67
N ASN A 46 11.46 -7.09 13.58
CA ASN A 46 10.02 -7.16 13.73
C ASN A 46 9.35 -6.02 12.97
N PHE A 47 8.55 -6.33 11.96
CA PHE A 47 7.82 -5.37 11.13
C PHE A 47 6.36 -5.17 11.58
N GLY A 48 5.95 -5.71 12.72
CA GLY A 48 4.55 -5.62 13.17
C GLY A 48 4.05 -4.19 13.43
N GLY A 49 4.95 -3.20 13.53
CA GLY A 49 4.63 -1.78 13.63
C GLY A 49 4.63 -1.02 12.29
N VAL A 50 4.77 -1.73 11.17
CA VAL A 50 4.78 -1.14 9.82
C VAL A 50 3.39 -1.27 9.20
N THR A 51 2.93 -0.15 8.63
CA THR A 51 1.68 -0.07 7.88
C THR A 51 1.99 0.05 6.40
N VAL A 52 1.37 -0.79 5.59
CA VAL A 52 1.48 -0.80 4.12
C VAL A 52 0.24 -0.11 3.54
N ASN A 53 0.45 0.98 2.81
CA ASN A 53 -0.60 1.66 2.04
C ASN A 53 -0.31 1.52 0.54
N ASP A 54 -1.28 1.87 -0.30
CA ASP A 54 -1.16 1.87 -1.76
C ASP A 54 0.04 2.66 -2.27
N LYS A 55 0.42 3.73 -1.57
CA LYS A 55 1.48 4.66 -2.01
C LYS A 55 2.73 4.67 -1.15
N THR A 56 2.62 4.25 0.10
CA THR A 56 3.69 4.44 1.10
C THR A 56 3.67 3.37 2.16
N LEU A 57 4.84 3.06 2.70
CA LEU A 57 4.97 2.37 3.97
C LEU A 57 5.23 3.39 5.08
N SER A 58 4.64 3.18 6.25
CA SER A 58 4.80 4.05 7.41
C SER A 58 4.97 3.22 8.69
N GLY A 59 5.25 3.90 9.80
CA GLY A 59 5.50 3.24 11.09
C GLY A 59 6.95 2.79 11.25
N TYR A 60 7.15 1.82 12.14
CA TYR A 60 8.48 1.40 12.61
C TYR A 60 8.62 -0.11 12.64
N ALA A 61 9.77 -0.59 12.17
CA ALA A 61 10.27 -1.92 12.50
C ALA A 61 11.28 -1.83 13.66
N TRP A 62 11.44 -2.92 14.39
CA TRP A 62 12.34 -3.01 15.54
C TRP A 62 13.30 -4.19 15.44
N SER A 63 14.59 -3.94 15.67
CA SER A 63 15.58 -4.98 15.94
C SER A 63 16.19 -4.77 17.31
N THR A 64 16.24 -5.83 18.12
CA THR A 64 16.91 -5.80 19.43
C THR A 64 18.39 -5.42 19.32
N ASN A 65 19.04 -5.72 18.19
CA ASN A 65 20.48 -5.48 18.03
C ASN A 65 20.81 -4.15 17.32
N LYS A 66 19.84 -3.56 16.60
CA LYS A 66 20.06 -2.40 15.71
C LYS A 66 19.05 -1.26 15.87
N GLY A 67 18.15 -1.35 16.85
CA GLY A 67 17.20 -0.30 17.18
C GLY A 67 16.03 -0.18 16.20
N PHE A 68 15.44 1.01 16.13
CA PHE A 68 14.29 1.30 15.28
C PHE A 68 14.69 1.54 13.82
N ILE A 69 13.80 1.12 12.92
CA ILE A 69 13.83 1.42 11.49
C ILE A 69 12.53 2.14 11.13
N LYS A 70 12.64 3.41 10.72
CA LYS A 70 11.51 4.28 10.37
C LYS A 70 11.27 4.27 8.87
N PHE A 71 10.05 3.94 8.45
CA PHE A 71 9.67 3.82 7.03
C PHE A 71 9.25 5.15 6.38
N ASN A 72 8.88 6.15 7.20
CA ASN A 72 8.59 7.51 6.74
C ASN A 72 9.39 8.55 7.55
N PRO A 73 10.73 8.60 7.40
CA PRO A 73 11.57 9.61 8.05
C PRO A 73 11.50 10.96 7.35
N VAL A 74 11.95 12.01 8.03
CA VAL A 74 12.13 13.34 7.42
C VAL A 74 13.15 13.20 6.29
N GLN A 75 12.88 13.81 5.13
CA GLN A 75 13.73 13.75 3.92
C GLN A 75 13.97 12.35 3.35
N GLY A 76 13.15 11.36 3.73
CA GLY A 76 13.14 10.04 3.13
C GLY A 76 11.71 9.53 2.95
N GLY A 77 11.56 8.20 2.94
CA GLY A 77 10.26 7.56 2.77
C GLY A 77 10.39 6.30 1.91
N VAL A 78 9.63 5.27 2.28
CA VAL A 78 9.45 4.08 1.46
C VAL A 78 8.12 4.20 0.72
N PHE A 79 8.18 4.18 -0.61
CA PHE A 79 7.04 4.35 -1.49
C PHE A 79 6.66 3.01 -2.11
N ASN A 80 5.36 2.81 -2.32
CA ASN A 80 4.75 1.68 -3.00
C ASN A 80 4.12 2.20 -4.29
N ASP A 81 4.29 1.49 -5.41
CA ASP A 81 3.68 1.84 -6.69
C ASP A 81 2.21 1.38 -6.83
N GLY A 82 1.66 0.77 -5.78
CA GLY A 82 0.32 0.20 -5.75
C GLY A 82 0.25 -1.23 -6.29
N ALA A 83 1.33 -1.72 -6.92
CA ALA A 83 1.50 -3.08 -7.38
C ALA A 83 2.49 -3.89 -6.51
N GLY A 84 2.94 -3.31 -5.40
CA GLY A 84 3.84 -3.95 -4.45
C GLY A 84 5.33 -3.68 -4.73
N LYS A 85 5.69 -2.95 -5.78
CA LYS A 85 7.10 -2.57 -6.00
C LYS A 85 7.45 -1.36 -5.16
N LEU A 86 8.53 -1.49 -4.39
CA LEU A 86 8.98 -0.46 -3.48
C LEU A 86 10.12 0.39 -4.06
N SER A 87 10.22 1.60 -3.53
CA SER A 87 11.30 2.56 -3.80
C SER A 87 11.55 3.48 -2.60
N GLY A 88 12.61 4.29 -2.68
CA GLY A 88 12.98 5.23 -1.63
C GLY A 88 13.80 4.61 -0.50
N PHE A 89 13.80 5.27 0.66
CA PHE A 89 14.70 4.94 1.77
C PHE A 89 14.01 4.99 3.14
N ALA A 90 14.25 3.97 3.95
CA ALA A 90 13.98 3.99 5.38
C ALA A 90 15.22 4.49 6.14
N TRP A 91 15.02 4.93 7.38
CA TRP A 91 16.12 5.31 8.27
C TRP A 91 16.20 4.36 9.47
N GLY A 92 17.33 3.69 9.64
CA GLY A 92 17.63 2.95 10.87
C GLY A 92 18.55 3.75 11.77
N GLU A 93 18.21 3.89 13.05
CA GLU A 93 18.97 4.71 14.01
C GLU A 93 20.44 4.30 14.13
N GLN A 94 20.72 3.01 13.98
CA GLN A 94 22.07 2.44 14.03
C GLN A 94 22.52 1.83 12.68
N LEU A 95 21.71 1.97 11.64
CA LEU A 95 21.95 1.38 10.30
C LEU A 95 22.14 2.44 9.22
N GLY A 96 21.68 3.66 9.46
CA GLY A 96 21.63 4.71 8.44
C GLY A 96 20.51 4.50 7.43
N TRP A 97 20.71 5.03 6.22
CA TRP A 97 19.75 4.91 5.12
C TRP A 97 19.71 3.50 4.55
N ILE A 98 18.50 2.95 4.44
CA ILE A 98 18.24 1.61 3.91
C ILE A 98 17.48 1.78 2.60
N ASN A 99 18.05 1.32 1.49
CA ASN A 99 17.46 1.44 0.16
C ASN A 99 16.42 0.35 -0.08
N PHE A 100 15.22 0.75 -0.48
CA PHE A 100 14.11 -0.15 -0.85
C PHE A 100 13.91 -0.28 -2.36
N SER A 101 14.79 0.31 -3.17
CA SER A 101 14.78 0.13 -4.61
C SER A 101 14.94 -1.35 -4.95
N ASN A 102 13.99 -1.89 -5.73
CA ASN A 102 13.91 -3.30 -6.14
C ASN A 102 13.40 -4.28 -5.07
N VAL A 103 12.76 -3.80 -4.00
CA VAL A 103 11.99 -4.66 -3.10
C VAL A 103 10.56 -4.82 -3.63
N VAL A 104 9.97 -6.01 -3.47
CA VAL A 104 8.58 -6.32 -3.84
C VAL A 104 7.87 -6.93 -2.63
N ILE A 105 6.63 -6.52 -2.37
CA ILE A 105 5.78 -6.98 -1.26
C ILE A 105 4.43 -7.50 -1.73
#